data_AF-A0A520QE14-F1
#
_entry.id   AF-A0A520QE14-F1
#
_cell.length_a   1.000
_cell.length_b   1.000
_cell.length_c   1.000
_cell.angle_alpha   90.00
_cell.angle_beta   90.00
_cell.angle_gamma   90.00
#
_symmetry.space_group_name_H-M   'P 1'
#
loop_
_entity.id
_entity.type
_entity.pdbx_description
1 polymer ?
#
loop_
_entity_poly.entity_id
_entity_poly.type
_entity_poly.pdbx_seq_one_letter_code
_entity_poly.pdbx_strand_id
1 'polypeptide(L)'
;MNRFALSATGLVAASASAAPIEINVTFDRWVSEAGVQVFDSASSLVGSFYVSGGYVFGGGALSIASFAYNASGYSSPGYDLIMGGDLAAGTYTIVLTDTYGDGWSWGGVPGGVSGYGLNASGDPLAFTTSAGSVTGTFTVVPAPAGLALLGLAGLSRRRRG
;
A
#
# COMPACT_ATOMS: atom_id res chain seq x y z
N MET A 1 -22.83 51.20 -6.03
CA MET A 1 -22.08 50.24 -6.88
C MET A 1 -21.21 49.40 -5.95
N ASN A 2 -21.70 48.24 -5.51
CA ASN A 2 -20.95 47.37 -4.61
C ASN A 2 -20.26 46.31 -5.47
N ARG A 3 -18.97 46.50 -5.72
CA ARG A 3 -18.13 45.52 -6.40
C ARG A 3 -17.77 44.43 -5.40
N PHE A 4 -18.31 43.23 -5.59
CA PHE A 4 -17.82 42.04 -4.90
C PHE A 4 -16.51 41.61 -5.56
N ALA A 5 -15.40 41.77 -4.84
CA ALA A 5 -14.12 41.19 -5.20
C ALA A 5 -14.03 39.79 -4.57
N LEU A 6 -14.09 38.74 -5.39
CA LEU A 6 -13.75 37.40 -4.94
C LEU A 6 -12.22 37.26 -5.08
N SER A 7 -11.51 37.36 -3.96
CA SER A 7 -10.08 37.07 -3.92
C SER A 7 -9.89 35.57 -4.12
N ALA A 8 -9.31 35.18 -5.26
CA ALA A 8 -9.09 33.78 -5.65
C ALA A 8 -7.98 33.06 -4.87
N THR A 9 -7.52 33.62 -3.74
CA THR A 9 -6.47 33.01 -2.89
C THR A 9 -7.00 31.89 -1.97
N GLY A 10 -8.21 31.40 -2.22
CA GLY A 10 -8.86 30.35 -1.43
C GLY A 10 -9.41 29.24 -2.31
N LEU A 11 -8.70 28.83 -3.37
CA LEU A 11 -8.96 27.54 -3.98
C LEU A 11 -8.44 26.50 -2.98
N VAL A 12 -9.39 25.93 -2.23
CA VAL A 12 -9.26 24.82 -1.30
C VAL A 12 -8.14 23.90 -1.76
N ALA A 13 -7.08 23.82 -0.94
CA ALA A 13 -6.06 22.79 -1.07
C ALA A 13 -6.78 21.47 -1.29
N ALA A 14 -6.50 20.80 -2.42
CA ALA A 14 -6.98 19.46 -2.66
C ALA A 14 -6.57 18.63 -1.44
N SER A 15 -7.52 18.35 -0.55
CA SER A 15 -7.32 17.48 0.59
C SER A 15 -6.80 16.17 0.01
N ALA A 16 -5.63 15.71 0.46
CA ALA A 16 -5.05 14.44 0.04
C ALA A 16 -6.11 13.35 0.25
N SER A 17 -6.81 12.98 -0.83
CA SER A 17 -7.79 11.91 -0.76
C SER A 17 -7.00 10.62 -0.61
N ALA A 18 -7.25 9.90 0.48
CA ALA A 18 -6.71 8.56 0.62
C ALA A 18 -7.09 7.75 -0.64
N ALA A 19 -6.10 7.10 -1.23
CA ALA A 19 -6.22 6.35 -2.45
C ALA A 19 -6.14 4.86 -2.13
N PRO A 20 -6.99 4.01 -2.73
CA PRO A 20 -6.93 2.59 -2.49
C PRO A 20 -5.64 2.03 -3.09
N ILE A 21 -4.99 1.18 -2.31
CA ILE A 21 -3.75 0.51 -2.68
C ILE A 21 -3.87 -1.00 -2.46
N GLU A 22 -2.98 -1.73 -3.13
CA GLU A 22 -2.81 -3.16 -2.93
C GLU A 22 -1.31 -3.48 -2.85
N ILE A 23 -0.91 -4.35 -1.93
CA ILE A 23 0.44 -4.86 -1.79
C ILE A 23 0.37 -6.39 -1.83
N ASN A 24 1.06 -6.98 -2.80
CA ASN A 24 1.12 -8.41 -2.99
C ASN A 24 2.44 -8.92 -2.41
N VAL A 25 2.35 -9.80 -1.42
CA VAL A 25 3.50 -10.38 -0.72
C VAL A 25 3.45 -11.90 -0.86
N THR A 26 4.60 -12.48 -1.14
CA THR A 26 4.80 -13.92 -1.24
C THR A 26 5.74 -14.38 -0.13
N PHE A 27 5.40 -15.50 0.50
CA PHE A 27 6.17 -16.13 1.56
C PHE A 27 6.52 -17.55 1.19
N ASP A 28 7.44 -18.13 1.93
CA ASP A 28 7.80 -19.54 1.83
C ASP A 28 6.72 -20.43 2.48
N ARG A 29 7.05 -21.70 2.74
CA ARG A 29 6.15 -22.63 3.42
C ARG A 29 6.08 -22.39 4.94
N TRP A 30 7.11 -21.81 5.54
CA TRP A 30 7.31 -21.62 6.97
C TRP A 30 7.02 -20.18 7.44
N VAL A 31 5.95 -19.61 6.89
CA VAL A 31 5.47 -18.22 7.09
C VAL A 31 5.37 -17.72 8.55
N SER A 32 5.42 -18.58 9.57
CA SER A 32 5.50 -18.20 10.99
C SER A 32 6.68 -17.30 11.36
N GLU A 33 7.68 -17.19 10.50
CA GLU A 33 8.83 -16.30 10.66
C GLU A 33 8.65 -14.92 10.05
N ALA A 34 7.60 -14.73 9.26
CA ALA A 34 7.47 -13.58 8.39
C ALA A 34 6.86 -12.39 9.13
N GLY A 35 7.54 -11.25 9.02
CA GLY A 35 7.01 -9.93 9.40
C GLY A 35 6.97 -9.00 8.19
N VAL A 36 5.91 -8.21 8.09
CA VAL A 36 5.78 -7.12 7.11
C VAL A 36 5.32 -5.86 7.84
N GLN A 37 6.03 -4.76 7.67
CA GLN A 37 5.69 -3.48 8.29
C GLN A 37 5.77 -2.37 7.25
N VAL A 38 4.82 -1.45 7.30
CA VAL A 38 4.73 -0.30 6.40
C VAL A 38 4.74 0.97 7.22
N PHE A 39 5.63 1.88 6.86
CA PHE A 39 5.83 3.17 7.50
C PHE A 39 5.56 4.30 6.52
N ASP A 40 4.96 5.39 7.01
CA ASP A 40 4.88 6.62 6.24
C ASP A 40 6.22 7.39 6.22
N SER A 41 6.24 8.52 5.52
CA SER A 41 7.41 9.40 5.43
C SER A 41 7.82 10.03 6.77
N ALA A 42 6.94 10.02 7.78
CA ALA A 42 7.23 10.46 9.14
C ALA A 42 7.71 9.30 10.04
N SER A 43 7.98 8.11 9.46
CA SER A 43 8.36 6.89 10.18
C SER A 43 7.28 6.37 11.14
N SER A 44 6.02 6.76 10.94
CA SER A 44 4.89 6.22 11.68
C SER A 44 4.45 4.90 11.06
N LEU A 45 4.19 3.89 11.91
CA LEU A 45 3.66 2.60 11.46
C LEU A 45 2.23 2.76 10.97
N VAL A 46 2.00 2.55 9.67
CA VAL A 46 0.67 2.64 9.05
C VAL A 46 0.08 1.27 8.73
N GLY A 47 0.90 0.23 8.71
CA GLY A 47 0.43 -1.14 8.51
C GLY A 47 1.44 -2.13 9.05
N SER A 48 0.97 -3.21 9.64
CA SER A 48 1.81 -4.32 10.06
C SER A 48 1.08 -5.63 9.85
N PHE A 49 1.85 -6.65 9.56
CA PHE A 49 1.44 -8.02 9.40
C PHE A 49 2.53 -8.92 9.99
N TYR A 50 2.12 -9.94 10.73
CA TYR A 50 3.01 -11.02 11.15
C TYR A 50 2.22 -12.29 11.38
N VAL A 51 2.90 -13.43 11.30
CA VAL A 51 2.30 -14.73 11.63
C VAL A 51 2.85 -15.22 12.96
N SER A 52 1.97 -15.70 13.83
CA SER A 52 2.38 -16.31 15.10
C SER A 52 1.42 -17.42 15.50
N GLY A 53 1.95 -18.55 15.96
CA GLY A 53 1.13 -19.68 16.42
C GLY A 53 0.15 -20.23 15.38
N GLY A 54 0.45 -20.10 14.08
CA GLY A 54 -0.44 -20.50 12.97
C GLY A 54 -1.57 -19.52 12.66
N TYR A 55 -1.62 -18.39 13.36
CA TYR A 55 -2.55 -17.30 13.11
C TYR A 55 -1.86 -16.13 12.46
N VAL A 56 -2.65 -15.40 11.66
CA VAL A 56 -2.21 -14.20 10.98
C VAL A 56 -2.71 -12.99 11.75
N PHE A 57 -1.80 -12.08 12.07
CA PHE A 57 -2.10 -10.84 12.78
C PHE A 57 -1.82 -9.66 11.86
N GLY A 58 -2.73 -8.70 11.86
CA GLY A 58 -2.59 -7.45 11.14
C GLY A 58 -3.05 -6.26 11.97
N GLY A 59 -2.51 -5.08 11.70
CA GLY A 59 -2.91 -3.85 12.38
C GLY A 59 -2.49 -2.60 11.62
N GLY A 60 -3.18 -1.49 11.87
CA GLY A 60 -2.96 -0.20 11.21
C GLY A 60 -4.08 0.14 10.21
N ALA A 61 -3.75 1.02 9.25
CA ALA A 61 -4.63 1.44 8.16
C ALA A 61 -4.70 0.42 7.01
N LEU A 62 -3.83 -0.58 7.01
CA LEU A 62 -3.86 -1.69 6.05
C LEU A 62 -4.59 -2.90 6.64
N SER A 63 -5.37 -3.57 5.79
CA SER A 63 -6.14 -4.76 6.10
C SER A 63 -5.69 -5.94 5.24
N ILE A 64 -5.91 -7.15 5.73
CA ILE A 64 -5.64 -8.38 4.99
C ILE A 64 -6.83 -8.65 4.07
N ALA A 65 -6.65 -8.48 2.77
CA ALA A 65 -7.65 -8.80 1.77
C ALA A 65 -7.70 -10.31 1.50
N SER A 66 -6.54 -10.97 1.48
CA SER A 66 -6.45 -12.43 1.36
C SER A 66 -5.14 -12.96 1.95
N PHE A 67 -5.19 -14.19 2.47
CA PHE A 67 -4.02 -14.96 2.85
C PHE A 67 -4.28 -16.43 2.51
N ALA A 68 -3.50 -16.99 1.58
CA ALA A 68 -3.76 -18.33 1.05
C ALA A 68 -2.48 -19.08 0.75
N TYR A 69 -2.52 -20.40 0.96
CA TYR A 69 -1.46 -21.29 0.50
C TYR A 69 -1.50 -21.39 -1.03
N ASN A 70 -0.41 -21.06 -1.69
CA ASN A 70 -0.29 -21.22 -3.13
C ASN A 70 0.17 -22.66 -3.44
N ALA A 71 -0.80 -23.49 -3.85
CA ALA A 71 -0.56 -24.90 -4.11
C ALA A 71 0.09 -25.21 -5.47
N SER A 72 0.65 -24.22 -6.17
CA SER A 72 1.17 -24.37 -7.55
C SER A 72 2.51 -25.14 -7.65
N GLY A 73 2.70 -26.18 -6.82
CA GLY A 73 3.85 -27.08 -6.84
C GLY A 73 5.16 -26.48 -6.30
N TYR A 74 6.26 -27.24 -6.41
CA TYR A 74 7.62 -26.85 -5.96
C TYR A 74 8.19 -25.58 -6.64
N SER A 75 7.40 -24.91 -7.48
CA SER A 75 7.77 -23.71 -8.24
C SER A 75 7.05 -22.45 -7.74
N SER A 76 6.34 -22.55 -6.61
CA SER A 76 5.52 -21.48 -6.06
C SER A 76 5.99 -21.11 -4.65
N PRO A 77 6.05 -19.80 -4.32
CA PRO A 77 6.23 -19.36 -2.94
C PRO A 77 5.05 -19.91 -2.12
N GLY A 78 5.33 -20.53 -0.98
CA GLY A 78 4.35 -21.28 -0.20
C GLY A 78 3.04 -20.53 0.07
N TYR A 79 3.07 -19.28 0.49
CA TYR A 79 1.86 -18.49 0.76
C TYR A 79 1.86 -17.16 0.02
N ASP A 80 0.66 -16.72 -0.38
CA ASP A 80 0.42 -15.38 -0.88
C ASP A 80 -0.44 -14.58 0.10
N LEU A 81 -0.09 -13.32 0.27
CA LEU A 81 -0.81 -12.32 1.03
C LEU A 81 -1.12 -11.13 0.14
N ILE A 82 -2.37 -10.70 0.17
CA ILE A 82 -2.78 -9.42 -0.39
C ILE A 82 -3.19 -8.52 0.77
N MET A 83 -2.46 -7.42 0.93
CA MET A 83 -2.83 -6.34 1.84
C MET A 83 -3.43 -5.19 1.04
N GLY A 84 -4.49 -4.58 1.57
CA GLY A 84 -5.14 -3.45 0.94
C GLY A 84 -5.64 -2.44 1.97
N GLY A 85 -5.79 -1.20 1.52
CA GLY A 85 -6.30 -0.11 2.33
C GLY A 85 -6.23 1.21 1.59
N ASP A 86 -6.71 2.26 2.23
CA ASP A 86 -6.67 3.62 1.70
C ASP A 86 -5.52 4.39 2.35
N LEU A 87 -4.51 4.74 1.55
CA LEU A 87 -3.36 5.50 2.01
C LEU A 87 -3.35 6.90 1.40
N ALA A 88 -2.89 7.89 2.16
CA ALA A 88 -2.67 9.22 1.62
C ALA A 88 -1.59 9.19 0.53
N ALA A 89 -1.63 10.15 -0.39
CA ALA A 89 -0.58 10.29 -1.38
C ALA A 89 0.77 10.59 -0.70
N GLY A 90 1.82 9.89 -1.12
CA GLY A 90 3.14 10.02 -0.50
C GLY A 90 4.05 8.82 -0.77
N THR A 91 5.25 8.89 -0.21
CA THR A 91 6.21 7.79 -0.22
C THR A 91 6.14 7.03 1.09
N TYR A 92 6.12 5.71 0.99
CA TYR A 92 6.08 4.78 2.11
C TYR A 92 7.30 3.87 2.08
N THR A 93 7.71 3.43 3.26
CA THR A 93 8.76 2.43 3.43
C THR A 93 8.11 1.12 3.84
N ILE A 94 8.50 0.03 3.21
CA ILE A 94 8.10 -1.32 3.60
C ILE A 94 9.32 -2.08 4.11
N VAL A 95 9.16 -2.77 5.22
CA VAL A 95 10.18 -3.59 5.86
C VAL A 95 9.66 -5.01 5.94
N LEU A 96 10.43 -5.95 5.41
CA LEU A 96 10.19 -7.38 5.53
C LEU A 96 11.19 -7.94 6.55
N THR A 97 10.75 -8.87 7.40
CA THR A 97 11.59 -9.49 8.43
C THR A 97 11.49 -11.00 8.34
N ASP A 98 12.65 -11.64 8.33
CA ASP A 98 12.82 -13.07 8.20
C ASP A 98 13.64 -13.57 9.40
N THR A 99 13.01 -14.33 10.29
CA THR A 99 13.68 -14.80 11.51
C THR A 99 14.52 -16.06 11.32
N TYR A 100 14.30 -16.88 10.29
CA TYR A 100 15.19 -18.02 9.99
C TYR A 100 16.32 -17.64 9.03
N GLY A 101 16.18 -16.53 8.30
CA GLY A 101 17.24 -15.94 7.49
C GLY A 101 17.50 -16.70 6.19
N ASP A 102 16.51 -17.43 5.67
CA ASP A 102 16.61 -18.17 4.42
C ASP A 102 16.04 -17.41 3.22
N GLY A 103 15.58 -16.18 3.45
CA GLY A 103 15.01 -15.27 2.46
C GLY A 103 13.58 -15.61 2.08
N TRP A 104 12.84 -16.28 2.96
CA TRP A 104 11.54 -16.87 2.64
C TRP A 104 11.63 -17.70 1.35
N SER A 105 12.66 -18.53 1.22
CA SER A 105 12.92 -19.27 0.00
C SER A 105 12.33 -20.67 0.05
N TRP A 106 11.42 -20.97 -0.88
CA TRP A 106 10.85 -22.32 -1.03
C TRP A 106 11.04 -22.81 -2.46
N GLY A 107 11.59 -24.03 -2.63
CA GLY A 107 11.82 -24.62 -3.95
C GLY A 107 12.81 -23.85 -4.82
N GLY A 108 13.65 -22.98 -4.23
CA GLY A 108 14.58 -22.10 -4.93
C GLY A 108 13.97 -20.78 -5.42
N VAL A 109 12.73 -20.49 -5.02
CA VAL A 109 12.03 -19.23 -5.32
C VAL A 109 12.02 -18.38 -4.04
N PRO A 110 12.67 -17.20 -4.02
CA PRO A 110 12.64 -16.32 -2.86
C PRO A 110 11.27 -15.64 -2.71
N GLY A 111 10.86 -15.41 -1.47
CA GLY A 111 9.69 -14.62 -1.12
C GLY A 111 9.99 -13.12 -1.13
N GLY A 112 8.93 -12.33 -1.00
CA GLY A 112 9.01 -10.88 -0.88
C GLY A 112 7.77 -10.15 -1.39
N VAL A 113 7.90 -8.87 -1.74
CA VAL A 113 6.82 -8.10 -2.39
C VAL A 113 6.90 -8.34 -3.90
N SER A 114 5.88 -8.99 -4.45
CA SER A 114 5.79 -9.25 -5.89
C SER A 114 5.31 -8.02 -6.67
N GLY A 115 4.58 -7.10 -6.02
CA GLY A 115 4.20 -5.84 -6.63
C GLY A 115 3.22 -5.00 -5.81
N TYR A 116 2.98 -3.80 -6.33
CA TYR A 116 2.02 -2.82 -5.81
C TYR A 116 0.94 -2.59 -6.85
N GLY A 117 -0.31 -2.51 -6.40
CA GLY A 117 -1.48 -2.35 -7.25
C GLY A 117 -2.28 -1.08 -6.96
N LEU A 118 -3.32 -0.88 -7.78
CA LEU A 118 -4.24 0.26 -7.71
C LEU A 118 -3.51 1.61 -7.85
N ASN A 119 -3.47 2.42 -6.79
CA ASN A 119 -2.82 3.74 -6.81
C ASN A 119 -1.42 3.71 -6.18
N ALA A 120 -0.85 2.52 -5.94
CA ALA A 120 0.52 2.37 -5.46
C ALA A 120 1.46 1.85 -6.56
N SER A 121 2.71 2.32 -6.55
CA SER A 121 3.78 1.86 -7.45
C SER A 121 5.11 1.78 -6.72
N GLY A 122 5.92 0.77 -7.04
CA GLY A 122 7.25 0.56 -6.47
C GLY A 122 7.90 -0.66 -7.10
N ASP A 123 9.20 -0.82 -6.88
CA ASP A 123 9.92 -1.98 -7.39
C ASP A 123 9.62 -3.22 -6.54
N PRO A 124 9.55 -4.42 -7.15
CA PRO A 124 9.46 -5.66 -6.39
C PRO A 124 10.59 -5.76 -5.38
N LEU A 125 10.28 -6.31 -4.21
CA LEU A 125 11.23 -6.49 -3.12
C LEU A 125 11.41 -7.98 -2.90
N ALA A 126 12.65 -8.47 -2.88
CA ALA A 126 12.93 -9.87 -2.59
C ALA A 126 14.15 -9.98 -1.69
N PHE A 127 14.22 -11.06 -0.91
CA PHE A 127 15.43 -11.42 -0.22
C PHE A 127 16.45 -11.94 -1.24
N THR A 128 17.46 -11.12 -1.55
CA THR A 128 18.51 -11.47 -2.53
C THR A 128 19.65 -12.28 -1.91
N THR A 129 19.75 -12.30 -0.59
CA THR A 129 20.68 -13.10 0.22
C THR A 129 19.98 -13.53 1.52
N SER A 130 20.58 -14.47 2.25
CA SER A 130 20.21 -14.87 3.62
C SER A 130 20.33 -13.69 4.60
N ALA A 131 19.42 -12.74 4.50
CA ALA A 131 19.36 -11.53 5.30
C ALA A 131 18.09 -11.57 6.16
N GLY A 132 18.21 -11.31 7.46
CA GLY A 132 17.05 -11.35 8.36
C GLY A 132 16.04 -10.20 8.17
N SER A 133 16.33 -9.26 7.27
CA SER A 133 15.39 -8.21 6.87
C SER A 133 15.77 -7.60 5.53
N VAL A 134 14.76 -7.15 4.78
CA VAL A 134 14.92 -6.34 3.58
C VAL A 134 13.96 -5.15 3.61
N THR A 135 14.41 -4.00 3.13
CA THR A 135 13.63 -2.75 3.13
C THR A 135 13.49 -2.22 1.71
N GLY A 136 12.30 -1.76 1.37
CA GLY A 136 11.99 -1.12 0.10
C GLY A 136 11.13 0.12 0.28
N THR A 137 10.82 0.77 -0.84
CA THR A 137 9.92 1.92 -0.86
C THR A 137 8.88 1.78 -1.97
N PHE A 138 7.72 2.38 -1.75
CA PHE A 138 6.69 2.55 -2.77
C PHE A 138 6.05 3.92 -2.64
N THR A 139 5.40 4.36 -3.70
CA THR A 139 4.70 5.65 -3.76
C THR A 139 3.23 5.43 -3.99
N VAL A 140 2.40 6.27 -3.37
CA VAL A 140 0.96 6.33 -3.55
C VAL A 140 0.62 7.63 -4.24
N VAL A 141 -0.10 7.55 -5.36
CA VAL A 141 -0.59 8.70 -6.11
C VAL A 141 -2.04 8.99 -5.73
N PRO A 142 -2.50 10.27 -5.73
CA PRO A 142 -3.87 10.58 -5.39
C PRO A 142 -4.86 9.88 -6.33
N ALA A 143 -5.99 9.44 -5.78
CA ALA A 143 -7.11 8.97 -6.58
C ALA A 143 -7.55 10.08 -7.56
N PRO A 144 -7.89 9.76 -8.82
CA PRO A 144 -8.33 10.76 -9.79
C PRO A 144 -9.45 11.63 -9.21
N ALA A 145 -9.21 12.94 -9.12
CA ALA A 145 -10.07 13.90 -8.44
C ALA A 145 -11.40 14.12 -9.21
N GLY A 146 -12.33 13.17 -9.12
CA GLY A 146 -13.64 13.22 -9.79
C GLY A 146 -14.61 14.27 -9.22
N LEU A 147 -14.27 14.98 -8.14
CA LEU A 147 -15.19 15.87 -7.43
C LEU A 147 -14.98 17.38 -7.67
N ALA A 148 -13.91 17.79 -8.37
CA ALA A 148 -13.66 19.21 -8.63
C ALA A 148 -14.63 19.85 -9.66
N LEU A 149 -15.38 19.04 -10.42
CA LEU A 149 -16.22 19.54 -11.52
C LEU A 149 -17.68 19.83 -11.14
N LEU A 150 -18.17 19.30 -10.01
CA LEU A 150 -19.56 19.52 -9.59
C LEU A 150 -19.81 20.96 -9.09
N GLY A 151 -18.74 21.67 -8.69
CA GLY A 151 -18.80 23.09 -8.33
C GLY A 151 -18.83 24.04 -9.54
N LEU A 152 -18.40 23.61 -10.72
CA LEU A 152 -18.34 24.46 -11.92
C LEU A 152 -19.62 24.38 -12.78
N ALA A 153 -20.33 23.24 -12.73
CA ALA A 153 -21.58 23.06 -13.45
C ALA A 153 -22.75 23.93 -12.92
N GLY A 154 -22.66 24.40 -11.67
CA GLY A 154 -23.66 25.28 -11.04
C GLY A 154 -23.53 26.77 -11.40
N LEU A 155 -22.40 27.20 -11.98
CA LEU A 155 -22.12 28.61 -12.31
C LEU A 155 -22.58 29.04 -13.71
N SER A 156 -23.13 28.13 -14.52
CA SER A 156 -23.58 28.44 -15.89
C SER A 156 -25.00 29.02 -15.97
N ARG A 157 -25.72 29.23 -14.84
CA ARG A 157 -27.12 29.66 -14.89
C ARG A 157 -27.49 30.81 -13.96
N ARG A 158 -27.18 32.04 -14.37
CA ARG A 158 -28.09 33.19 -14.16
C ARG A 158 -27.83 34.33 -15.15
N ARG A 159 -28.49 34.27 -16.32
CA ARG A 159 -28.72 35.43 -17.19
C ARG A 159 -30.21 35.53 -17.50
N ARG A 160 -30.88 36.53 -16.92
CA ARG A 160 -31.95 37.40 -17.48
C ARG A 160 -32.91 37.86 -16.38
N GLY A 161 -33.18 39.16 -16.40
CA GLY A 161 -33.99 39.93 -15.46
C GLY A 161 -33.38 41.32 -15.37
#